data_AF-A0A660SUA9-F1
#
_entry.id   AF-A0A660SUA9-F1
#
_cell.length_a   1.000
_cell.length_b   1.000
_cell.length_c   1.000
_cell.angle_alpha   90.00
_cell.angle_beta   90.00
_cell.angle_gamma   90.00
#
_symmetry.space_group_name_H-M   'P 1'
#
loop_
_entity.id
_entity.type
_entity.pdbx_description
1 polymer ?
#
loop_
_entity_poly.entity_id
_entity_poly.type
_entity_poly.pdbx_seq_one_letter_code
_entity_poly.pdbx_strand_id
1 'polypeptide(L)'
;MVNILSILLPTVLKAGEKAKSSQKGVSHSYKKDGSILTHIDTELNSLLCQTIREHFPDANIISEEEDSVFKPDREYTFTVDPIDGTDSYSQGQPGWCIAIGLLNSQLTPVGGIIYAPRWSTPTSDETLVV
;
A
#
# COMPACT_ATOMS: atom_id res chain seq x y z
N MET A 1 -16.14 2.02 -17.58
CA MET A 1 -14.69 1.74 -17.46
C MET A 1 -14.53 0.83 -16.26
N VAL A 2 -13.86 -0.33 -16.42
CA VAL A 2 -13.47 -1.14 -15.25
C VAL A 2 -12.48 -0.31 -14.46
N ASN A 3 -12.76 -0.09 -13.17
CA ASN A 3 -11.81 0.59 -12.30
C ASN A 3 -10.64 -0.39 -12.08
N ILE A 4 -9.51 -0.16 -12.76
CA ILE A 4 -8.29 -0.98 -12.69
C ILE A 4 -7.84 -1.25 -11.23
N LEU A 5 -8.11 -0.31 -10.32
CA LEU A 5 -7.79 -0.43 -8.91
C LEU A 5 -8.69 -1.42 -8.15
N SER A 6 -9.91 -1.69 -8.65
CA SER A 6 -10.82 -2.63 -7.98
C SER A 6 -10.27 -4.06 -7.95
N ILE A 7 -9.38 -4.40 -8.89
CA ILE A 7 -8.65 -5.68 -8.94
C ILE A 7 -7.77 -5.86 -7.69
N LEU A 8 -7.25 -4.77 -7.12
CA LEU A 8 -6.35 -4.81 -5.96
C LEU A 8 -7.09 -4.84 -4.62
N LEU A 9 -8.39 -4.52 -4.60
CA LEU A 9 -9.17 -4.41 -3.36
C LEU A 9 -9.13 -5.67 -2.48
N PRO A 10 -9.30 -6.90 -3.00
CA PRO A 10 -9.22 -8.09 -2.15
C PRO A 10 -7.88 -8.22 -1.43
N THR A 11 -6.78 -7.88 -2.11
CA THR A 11 -5.43 -7.92 -1.53
C THR A 11 -5.24 -6.80 -0.51
N VAL A 12 -5.72 -5.58 -0.79
CA VAL A 12 -5.64 -4.44 0.15
C VAL A 12 -6.43 -4.74 1.44
N LEU A 13 -7.64 -5.30 1.33
CA LEU A 13 -8.44 -5.69 2.50
C LEU A 13 -7.74 -6.78 3.31
N LYS A 14 -7.19 -7.80 2.65
CA LYS A 14 -6.41 -8.86 3.29
C LYS A 14 -5.16 -8.31 4.00
N ALA A 15 -4.45 -7.38 3.37
CA ALA A 15 -3.28 -6.70 3.93
C ALA A 15 -3.66 -5.92 5.20
N GLY A 16 -4.77 -5.17 5.18
CA GLY A 16 -5.21 -4.40 6.34
C GLY A 16 -5.64 -5.27 7.52
N GLU A 17 -6.32 -6.40 7.28
CA GLU A 17 -6.65 -7.35 8.35
C GLU A 17 -5.40 -8.01 8.96
N LYS A 18 -4.39 -8.31 8.13
CA LYS A 18 -3.09 -8.79 8.60
C LYS A 18 -2.37 -7.75 9.46
N ALA A 19 -2.31 -6.50 9.04
CA ALA A 19 -1.71 -5.43 9.82
C ALA A 19 -2.48 -5.17 11.14
N LYS A 20 -3.81 -5.12 11.10
CA LYS A 20 -4.63 -4.95 12.32
C LYS A 20 -4.35 -6.02 13.36
N SER A 21 -4.29 -7.29 12.94
CA SER A 21 -4.07 -8.44 13.83
C SER A 21 -2.63 -8.52 14.35
N SER A 22 -1.67 -8.00 13.59
CA SER A 22 -0.23 -8.05 13.94
C SER A 22 0.27 -6.81 14.71
N GLN A 23 -0.54 -5.75 14.78
CA GLN A 23 -0.12 -4.46 15.36
C GLN A 23 0.27 -4.53 16.84
N LYS A 24 -0.42 -5.37 17.63
CA LYS A 24 -0.21 -5.40 19.08
C LYS A 24 1.16 -6.00 19.40
N GLY A 25 2.05 -5.17 19.94
CA GLY A 25 3.41 -5.60 20.33
C GLY A 25 4.33 -5.82 19.12
N VAL A 26 4.03 -5.20 17.99
CA VAL A 26 4.87 -5.26 16.80
C VAL A 26 6.28 -4.74 17.10
N SER A 27 7.29 -5.47 16.65
CA SER A 27 8.68 -5.00 16.71
C SER A 27 8.94 -3.99 15.60
N HIS A 28 9.79 -3.01 15.90
CA HIS A 28 10.22 -2.00 14.94
C HIS A 28 11.75 -1.83 14.96
N SER A 29 12.23 -1.20 13.90
CA SER A 29 13.62 -0.81 13.67
C SER A 29 13.64 0.60 13.05
N TYR A 30 14.84 1.14 12.81
CA TYR A 30 15.01 2.45 12.20
C TYR A 30 15.69 2.32 10.84
N LYS A 31 15.16 3.00 9.82
CA LYS A 31 15.82 3.20 8.53
C LYS A 31 16.99 4.18 8.71
N LYS A 32 17.83 4.32 7.67
CA LYS A 32 19.04 5.16 7.71
C LYS A 32 18.74 6.65 7.97
N ASP A 33 17.57 7.11 7.54
CA ASP A 33 17.09 8.49 7.73
C ASP A 33 16.40 8.70 9.08
N GLY A 34 16.28 7.66 9.91
CA GLY A 34 15.66 7.72 11.23
C GLY A 34 14.15 7.44 11.24
N SER A 35 13.53 7.16 10.10
CA SER A 35 12.13 6.73 10.04
C SER A 35 11.96 5.31 10.60
N ILE A 36 10.77 5.00 11.12
CA ILE A 36 10.45 3.71 11.75
C ILE A 36 10.05 2.71 10.67
N LEU A 37 10.49 1.46 10.83
CA LEU A 37 10.12 0.33 9.98
C LEU A 37 9.74 -0.88 10.83
N THR A 38 8.62 -1.53 10.53
CA THR A 38 8.26 -2.82 11.14
C THR A 38 8.40 -3.97 10.13
N HIS A 39 8.46 -5.21 10.64
CA HIS A 39 8.44 -6.38 9.76
C HIS A 39 7.11 -6.50 8.96
N ILE A 40 6.05 -5.86 9.45
CA ILE A 40 4.75 -5.86 8.78
C ILE A 40 4.78 -4.97 7.54
N ASP A 41 5.46 -3.82 7.55
CA ASP A 41 5.64 -2.99 6.35
C ASP A 41 6.24 -3.81 5.19
N THR A 42 7.29 -4.59 5.48
CA THR A 42 7.95 -5.46 4.49
C THR A 42 7.04 -6.58 3.98
N GLU A 43 6.29 -7.23 4.88
CA GLU A 43 5.36 -8.31 4.49
C GLU A 43 4.21 -7.79 3.61
N LEU A 44 3.69 -6.60 3.94
CA LEU A 44 2.63 -5.94 3.17
C LEU A 44 3.16 -5.45 1.82
N ASN A 45 4.36 -4.87 1.77
CA ASN A 45 5.03 -4.51 0.53
C ASN A 45 5.09 -5.72 -0.42
N SER A 46 5.63 -6.85 0.06
CA SER A 46 5.75 -8.05 -0.75
C SER A 46 4.39 -8.51 -1.30
N LEU A 47 3.35 -8.52 -0.47
CA LEU A 47 2.01 -8.95 -0.85
C LEU A 47 1.37 -8.04 -1.92
N LEU A 48 1.42 -6.72 -1.70
CA LEU A 48 0.82 -5.72 -2.58
C LEU A 48 1.57 -5.65 -3.90
N CYS A 49 2.90 -5.52 -3.87
CA CYS A 49 3.73 -5.42 -5.07
C CYS A 49 3.69 -6.72 -5.89
N GLN A 50 3.66 -7.90 -5.26
CA GLN A 50 3.47 -9.15 -5.99
C GLN A 50 2.12 -9.19 -6.73
N THR A 51 1.03 -8.81 -6.05
CA THR A 51 -0.30 -8.78 -6.68
C THR A 51 -0.33 -7.82 -7.87
N ILE A 52 0.30 -6.64 -7.75
CA ILE A 52 0.40 -5.68 -8.86
C ILE A 52 1.19 -6.28 -10.01
N ARG A 53 2.33 -6.94 -9.76
CA ARG A 53 3.13 -7.60 -10.83
C ARG A 53 2.36 -8.71 -11.54
N GLU A 54 1.52 -9.45 -10.83
CA GLU A 54 0.72 -10.53 -11.40
C GLU A 54 -0.37 -10.02 -12.36
N HIS A 55 -0.99 -8.87 -12.05
CA HIS A 55 -2.06 -8.29 -12.86
C HIS A 55 -1.58 -7.26 -13.89
N PHE A 56 -0.45 -6.60 -13.61
CA PHE A 56 0.14 -5.52 -14.40
C PHE A 56 1.64 -5.75 -14.59
N PRO A 57 2.06 -6.82 -15.30
CA PRO A 57 3.48 -7.20 -15.43
C PRO A 57 4.34 -6.14 -16.13
N ASP A 58 3.72 -5.25 -16.90
CA ASP A 58 4.39 -4.17 -17.61
C ASP A 58 4.31 -2.81 -16.89
N ALA A 59 3.65 -2.71 -15.74
CA ALA A 59 3.61 -1.46 -14.99
C ALA A 59 4.92 -1.19 -14.25
N ASN A 60 5.22 0.07 -14.00
CA ASN A 60 6.19 0.44 -12.97
C ASN A 60 5.55 0.27 -11.58
N ILE A 61 6.38 -0.07 -10.60
CA ILE A 61 6.01 -0.08 -9.18
C ILE A 61 7.07 0.72 -8.45
N ILE A 62 6.64 1.76 -7.75
CA ILE A 62 7.45 2.58 -6.86
C ILE A 62 6.96 2.33 -5.44
N SER A 63 7.78 1.75 -4.59
CA SER A 63 7.41 1.42 -3.21
C SER A 63 8.38 2.04 -2.21
N GLU A 64 7.88 2.38 -1.02
CA GLU A 64 8.73 2.86 0.08
C GLU A 64 9.71 1.78 0.58
N GLU A 65 9.34 0.50 0.47
CA GLU A 65 10.05 -0.60 1.13
C GLU A 65 10.91 -1.47 0.20
N GLU A 66 11.03 -1.09 -1.09
CA GLU A 66 11.90 -1.79 -2.04
C GLU A 66 12.51 -0.85 -3.09
N ASP A 67 13.72 -1.20 -3.53
CA ASP A 67 14.36 -0.54 -4.65
C ASP A 67 13.48 -0.65 -5.89
N SER A 68 13.10 0.51 -6.42
CA SER A 68 12.15 0.62 -7.50
C SER A 68 12.85 0.99 -8.82
N VAL A 69 12.52 0.29 -9.90
CA VAL A 69 13.03 0.60 -11.25
C VAL A 69 11.93 1.29 -12.04
N PHE A 70 12.20 2.52 -12.47
CA PHE A 70 11.29 3.29 -13.32
C PHE A 70 11.67 3.17 -14.79
N LYS A 71 10.69 2.85 -15.64
CA LYS A 71 10.81 2.87 -17.11
C LYS A 71 9.80 3.86 -17.70
N PRO A 72 10.22 4.83 -18.53
CA PRO A 72 9.34 5.91 -19.01
C PRO A 72 8.31 5.45 -20.05
N ASP A 73 8.44 4.26 -20.61
CA ASP A 73 7.58 3.71 -21.67
C ASP A 73 6.42 2.85 -21.15
N ARG A 74 6.23 2.76 -19.83
CA ARG A 74 5.13 1.97 -19.24
C ARG A 74 3.81 2.72 -19.23
N GLU A 75 2.73 1.99 -19.46
CA GLU A 75 1.36 2.54 -19.47
C GLU A 75 0.92 3.04 -18.08
N TYR A 76 1.32 2.31 -17.04
CA TYR A 76 0.95 2.58 -15.65
C TYR A 76 2.17 2.64 -14.75
N THR A 77 2.09 3.49 -13.74
CA THR A 77 3.00 3.50 -12.59
C THR A 77 2.18 3.43 -11.31
N PHE A 78 2.40 2.40 -10.51
CA PHE A 78 1.83 2.27 -9.17
C PHE A 78 2.80 2.86 -8.15
N THR A 79 2.30 3.68 -7.24
CA THR A 79 3.01 4.06 -6.02
C THR A 79 2.42 3.28 -4.86
N VAL A 80 3.24 2.66 -4.02
CA VAL A 80 2.80 1.80 -2.92
C VAL A 80 3.44 2.25 -1.62
N ASP A 81 2.61 2.60 -0.64
CA ASP A 81 2.99 2.71 0.75
C ASP A 81 2.24 1.63 1.54
N PRO A 82 2.94 0.58 2.01
CA PRO A 82 2.31 -0.52 2.72
C PRO A 82 1.69 -0.11 4.05
N ILE A 83 2.27 0.88 4.74
CA ILE A 83 1.77 1.44 6.01
C ILE A 83 2.17 2.92 6.08
N ASP A 84 1.32 3.80 5.53
CA ASP A 84 1.47 5.23 5.77
C ASP A 84 1.14 5.50 7.26
N GLY A 85 2.10 6.09 7.97
CA GLY A 85 2.02 6.30 9.42
C GLY A 85 2.64 5.18 10.26
N THR A 86 3.74 4.56 9.83
CA THR A 86 4.45 3.47 10.54
C THR A 86 4.75 3.79 12.02
N ASP A 87 5.03 5.05 12.37
CA ASP A 87 5.20 5.47 13.78
C ASP A 87 3.93 5.22 14.61
N SER A 88 2.79 5.74 14.15
CA SER A 88 1.48 5.48 14.76
C SER A 88 1.15 3.99 14.79
N TYR A 89 1.44 3.27 13.71
CA TYR A 89 1.25 1.82 13.63
C TYR A 89 2.05 1.09 14.73
N SER A 90 3.34 1.38 14.84
CA SER A 90 4.27 0.75 15.79
C SER A 90 3.89 0.97 17.26
N GLN A 91 3.26 2.10 17.56
CA GLN A 91 2.76 2.45 18.89
C GLN A 91 1.37 1.87 19.21
N GLY A 92 0.77 1.09 18.30
CA GLY A 92 -0.57 0.56 18.49
C GLY A 92 -1.70 1.58 18.28
N GLN A 93 -1.39 2.75 17.71
CA GLN A 93 -2.37 3.81 17.43
C GLN A 93 -3.16 3.52 16.14
N PRO A 94 -4.38 4.06 15.98
CA PRO A 94 -5.21 3.78 14.81
C PRO A 94 -4.85 4.61 13.58
N GLY A 95 -3.97 5.63 13.70
CA GLY A 95 -3.66 6.58 12.63
C GLY A 95 -2.65 6.05 11.62
N TRP A 96 -3.05 5.04 10.86
CA TRP A 96 -2.27 4.49 9.75
C TRP A 96 -3.19 3.97 8.64
N CYS A 97 -2.68 3.88 7.41
CA CYS A 97 -3.42 3.33 6.28
C CYS A 97 -2.52 2.58 5.29
N ILE A 98 -3.12 1.80 4.40
CA ILE A 98 -2.48 1.29 3.19
C ILE A 98 -2.81 2.26 2.06
N ALA A 99 -1.79 2.74 1.34
CA ALA A 99 -1.96 3.68 0.24
C ALA A 99 -1.40 3.13 -1.08
N ILE A 100 -2.22 3.18 -2.13
CA ILE A 100 -1.80 2.86 -3.50
C ILE A 100 -2.21 4.00 -4.41
N GLY A 101 -1.27 4.60 -5.13
CA GLY A 101 -1.53 5.58 -6.17
C GLY A 101 -1.36 4.97 -7.56
N LEU A 102 -2.10 5.48 -8.54
CA LEU A 102 -1.97 5.10 -9.93
C LEU A 102 -1.75 6.32 -10.81
N LEU A 103 -0.67 6.28 -11.59
CA LEU A 103 -0.38 7.26 -12.62
C LEU A 103 -0.47 6.61 -14.01
N ASN A 104 -0.93 7.39 -14.99
CA ASN A 104 -0.87 6.99 -16.39
C ASN A 104 0.53 7.22 -17.00
N SER A 105 0.70 6.92 -18.29
CA SER A 105 1.97 7.07 -19.02
C SER A 105 2.52 8.51 -19.08
N GLN A 106 1.69 9.51 -18.81
CA GLN A 106 2.09 10.92 -18.70
C GLN A 106 2.39 11.33 -17.25
N LEU A 107 2.49 10.37 -16.33
CA LEU A 107 2.65 10.60 -14.89
C LEU A 107 1.54 11.48 -14.30
N THR A 108 0.35 11.44 -14.88
CA THR A 108 -0.84 12.10 -14.31
C THR A 108 -1.53 11.12 -13.37
N PRO A 109 -1.85 11.52 -12.12
CA PRO A 109 -2.66 10.70 -11.23
C PRO A 109 -4.04 10.42 -11.84
N VAL A 110 -4.39 9.15 -11.94
CA VAL A 110 -5.67 8.69 -12.51
C VAL A 110 -6.49 7.84 -11.54
N GLY A 111 -5.97 7.59 -10.34
CA GLY A 111 -6.74 7.03 -9.23
C GLY A 111 -5.86 6.68 -8.02
N GLY A 112 -6.50 6.27 -6.94
CA GLY A 112 -5.83 5.75 -5.76
C GLY A 112 -6.72 4.94 -4.83
N ILE A 113 -6.10 4.18 -3.96
CA ILE A 113 -6.72 3.44 -2.86
C ILE A 113 -6.13 3.95 -1.56
N ILE A 114 -6.99 4.39 -0.65
CA ILE A 114 -6.64 4.63 0.76
C ILE A 114 -7.51 3.72 1.61
N TYR A 115 -6.88 2.80 2.35
CA TYR A 115 -7.57 1.90 3.26
C TYR A 115 -7.03 2.05 4.68
N ALA A 116 -7.83 2.62 5.58
CA ALA A 116 -7.50 2.89 6.98
C ALA A 116 -8.19 1.88 7.92
N PRO A 117 -7.59 0.72 8.20
CA PRO A 117 -8.33 -0.46 8.66
C PRO A 117 -8.80 -0.34 10.13
N ARG A 118 -8.23 0.62 10.88
CA ARG A 118 -8.57 0.94 12.28
C ARG A 118 -9.63 2.04 12.41
N TRP A 119 -9.90 2.80 11.35
CA TRP A 119 -10.92 3.86 11.34
C TRP A 119 -12.21 3.44 10.64
N SER A 120 -12.19 2.42 9.79
CA SER A 120 -13.40 1.86 9.19
C SER A 120 -14.06 0.79 10.06
N THR A 121 -15.38 0.86 10.25
CA THR A 121 -16.18 -0.36 10.54
C THR A 121 -16.37 -1.12 9.23
N PRO A 122 -16.34 -2.46 9.21
CA PRO A 122 -16.33 -3.22 7.95
C PRO A 122 -17.69 -3.13 7.25
N THR A 123 -17.89 -2.09 6.44
CA THR A 123 -18.85 -2.05 5.35
C THR A 123 -18.08 -1.83 4.06
N SER A 124 -18.51 -2.48 2.98
CA SER A 124 -17.84 -2.52 1.67
C SER A 124 -17.65 -1.16 1.00
N ASP A 125 -18.24 -0.10 1.55
CA ASP A 125 -18.31 1.23 0.95
C ASP A 125 -17.23 2.22 1.46
N GLU A 126 -16.40 1.82 2.43
CA GLU A 126 -15.43 2.72 3.09
C GLU A 126 -13.98 2.59 2.58
N THR A 127 -13.68 1.67 1.65
CA THR A 127 -12.42 1.75 0.92
C THR A 127 -12.54 2.89 -0.08
N LEU A 128 -11.90 4.02 0.22
CA LEU A 128 -11.88 5.14 -0.70
C LEU A 128 -11.03 4.76 -1.91
N VAL A 129 -11.72 4.33 -2.97
CA VAL A 129 -11.15 4.22 -4.31
C VAL A 129 -11.59 5.47 -5.06
N VAL A 130 -10.65 6.40 -5.25
CA VAL A 130 -10.85 7.64 -6.02
C VAL A 130 -10.23 7.53 -7.39
#